data_AF-A4GL93-F1
#
_entry.id   AF-A4GL93-F1
#
_cell.length_a   1.000
_cell.length_b   1.000
_cell.length_c   1.000
_cell.angle_alpha   90.00
_cell.angle_beta   90.00
_cell.angle_gamma   90.00
#
_symmetry.space_group_name_H-M   'P 1'
#
loop_
_entity.id
_entity.type
_entity.pdbx_description
1 polymer ?
#
loop_
_entity_poly.entity_id
_entity_poly.type
_entity_poly.pdbx_seq_one_letter_code
_entity_poly.pdbx_strand_id
1 'polypeptide(L)'
;MISPLWSSLYEWLVTLAVVSARITPMFFLLPFFSGSIVSITVRTPVIFFVGAALWSYSFDAMASLEGAHMLQIVLREAAIGLLLAILLALPFWVMHGL
;
A
#
# COMPACT_ATOMS: atom_id res chain seq x y z
N MET A 1 9.31 27.09 -15.05
CA MET A 1 10.09 25.84 -15.14
C MET A 1 9.94 24.93 -13.91
N ILE A 2 9.53 25.43 -12.73
CA ILE A 2 9.32 24.61 -11.51
C ILE A 2 7.93 23.93 -11.49
N SER A 3 6.93 24.55 -12.12
CA SER A 3 5.55 24.04 -12.19
C SER A 3 5.40 22.60 -12.71
N PRO A 4 6.06 22.16 -13.79
CA PRO A 4 5.90 20.77 -14.28
C PRO A 4 6.54 19.74 -13.35
N LEU A 5 7.65 20.07 -12.67
CA LEU A 5 8.27 19.15 -11.70
C LEU A 5 7.38 18.95 -10.47
N TRP A 6 6.73 20.03 -10.01
CA TRP A 6 5.83 19.98 -8.88
C TRP A 6 4.58 19.13 -9.17
N SER A 7 3.97 19.28 -10.34
CA SER A 7 2.82 18.45 -10.73
C SER A 7 3.23 16.98 -10.78
N SER A 8 4.30 16.62 -11.49
CA SER A 8 4.74 15.22 -11.58
C SER A 8 5.05 14.59 -10.22
N LEU A 9 5.67 15.34 -9.29
CA LEU A 9 5.89 14.87 -7.93
C LEU A 9 4.56 14.61 -7.20
N TYR A 10 3.60 15.52 -7.33
CA TYR A 10 2.28 15.36 -6.72
C TYR A 10 1.54 14.14 -7.26
N GLU A 11 1.55 13.93 -8.58
CA GLU A 11 0.94 12.74 -9.20
C GLU A 11 1.60 11.45 -8.71
N TRP A 12 2.93 11.47 -8.59
CA TRP A 12 3.69 10.34 -8.06
C TRP A 12 3.32 10.02 -6.60
N LEU A 13 3.17 11.04 -5.75
CA LEU A 13 2.78 10.88 -4.34
C LEU A 13 1.34 10.37 -4.20
N VAL A 14 0.41 10.84 -5.03
CA VAL A 14 -0.98 10.36 -5.05
C VAL A 14 -1.02 8.87 -5.41
N THR A 15 -0.33 8.47 -6.48
CA THR A 15 -0.23 7.06 -6.86
C THR A 15 0.41 6.25 -5.75
N LEU A 16 1.52 6.71 -5.17
CA LEU A 16 2.19 6.04 -4.06
C LEU A 16 1.25 5.75 -2.89
N ALA A 17 0.40 6.73 -2.53
CA ALA A 17 -0.59 6.58 -1.47
C ALA A 17 -1.62 5.48 -1.81
N VAL A 18 -2.14 5.47 -3.04
CA VAL A 18 -3.09 4.44 -3.50
C VAL A 18 -2.46 3.06 -3.46
N VAL A 19 -1.24 2.90 -3.98
CA VAL A 19 -0.57 1.60 -4.02
C VAL A 19 -0.22 1.09 -2.62
N SER A 20 0.14 1.99 -1.70
CA SER A 20 0.42 1.64 -0.31
C SER A 20 -0.79 1.02 0.41
N ALA A 21 -2.01 1.37 -0.01
CA ALA A 21 -3.24 0.82 0.57
C ALA A 21 -3.35 -0.69 0.41
N ARG A 22 -2.85 -1.26 -0.70
CA ARG A 22 -2.83 -2.72 -0.94
C ARG A 22 -1.82 -3.45 -0.03
N ILE A 23 -0.66 -2.83 0.21
CA ILE A 23 0.45 -3.47 0.93
C ILE A 23 0.28 -3.37 2.45
N THR A 24 -0.34 -2.28 2.92
CA THR A 24 -0.49 -1.99 4.35
C THR A 24 -1.09 -3.14 5.16
N PRO A 25 -2.22 -3.78 4.75
CA PRO A 25 -2.82 -4.88 5.52
C PRO A 25 -1.88 -6.06 5.76
N MET A 26 -0.98 -6.38 4.83
CA MET A 26 0.00 -7.46 5.00
C MET A 26 0.99 -7.16 6.13
N PHE A 27 1.45 -5.91 6.23
CA PHE A 27 2.35 -5.48 7.31
C PHE A 27 1.68 -5.40 8.67
N PHE A 28 0.34 -5.34 8.71
CA PHE A 28 -0.41 -5.37 9.96
C PHE A 28 -0.75 -6.80 10.42
N LEU A 29 -1.09 -7.70 9.50
CA LEU A 29 -1.56 -9.05 9.85
C LEU A 29 -0.45 -10.11 9.92
N LEU A 30 0.63 -9.97 9.14
CA LEU A 30 1.71 -10.95 9.15
C LEU A 30 2.55 -10.83 10.43
N PRO A 31 2.84 -11.94 11.12
CA PRO A 31 3.46 -11.91 12.44
C PRO A 31 4.87 -11.28 12.44
N PHE A 32 5.65 -11.50 11.39
CA PHE A 32 7.02 -11.00 11.24
C PHE A 32 7.13 -9.51 10.88
N PHE A 33 6.03 -8.86 10.46
CA PHE A 33 5.97 -7.43 10.21
C PHE A 33 5.22 -6.64 11.29
N SER A 34 4.81 -7.32 12.37
CA SER A 34 4.08 -6.72 13.47
C SER A 34 4.85 -5.57 14.12
N GLY A 35 4.11 -4.63 14.73
CA GLY A 35 4.68 -3.42 15.33
C GLY A 35 5.62 -3.66 16.51
N SER A 36 5.60 -4.87 17.09
CA SER A 36 6.56 -5.30 18.12
C SER A 36 7.92 -5.69 17.55
N ILE A 37 7.99 -6.05 16.26
CA ILE A 37 9.22 -6.49 15.58
C ILE A 37 9.78 -5.37 14.71
N VAL A 38 8.92 -4.68 13.94
CA VAL A 38 9.33 -3.61 13.02
C VAL A 38 8.70 -2.30 13.46
N SER A 39 9.55 -1.33 13.83
CA SER A 39 9.11 0.03 14.18
C SER A 39 8.38 0.68 13.02
N ILE A 40 7.37 1.49 13.33
CA ILE A 40 6.61 2.28 12.34
C ILE A 40 7.53 3.16 11.46
N THR A 41 8.64 3.64 12.01
CA THR A 41 9.64 4.45 11.30
C THR A 41 10.25 3.71 10.11
N VAL A 42 10.44 2.39 10.23
CA VAL A 42 10.95 1.53 9.15
C VAL A 42 9.80 0.98 8.31
N ARG A 43 8.69 0.63 8.96
CA ARG A 43 7.54 -0.01 8.30
C ARG A 43 6.93 0.86 7.20
N THR A 44 6.70 2.13 7.49
CA THR A 44 6.05 3.07 6.57
C THR A 44 6.84 3.26 5.26
N PRO A 45 8.14 3.59 5.25
CA PRO A 45 8.89 3.71 4.00
C PRO A 45 8.98 2.39 3.24
N VAL A 46 9.10 1.25 3.94
CA VAL A 46 9.13 -0.07 3.29
C VAL A 46 7.80 -0.36 2.58
N ILE A 47 6.65 -0.07 3.21
CA ILE A 47 5.33 -0.21 2.57
C ILE A 47 5.26 0.62 1.27
N PHE A 48 5.75 1.87 1.32
CA PHE A 48 5.75 2.73 0.14
C PHE A 48 6.66 2.21 -0.98
N PHE A 49 7.89 1.81 -0.68
CA PHE A 49 8.81 1.30 -1.68
C PHE A 49 8.39 -0.05 -2.27
N VAL A 50 7.89 -0.97 -1.45
CA VAL A 50 7.38 -2.26 -1.90
C VAL A 50 6.12 -2.06 -2.75
N GLY A 51 5.22 -1.18 -2.32
CA GLY A 51 4.07 -0.78 -3.13
C GLY A 51 4.50 -0.27 -4.49
N ALA A 52 5.39 0.71 -4.51
CA ALA A 52 5.88 1.30 -5.76
C ALA A 52 6.55 0.27 -6.69
N ALA A 53 7.35 -0.64 -6.13
CA ALA A 53 8.06 -1.67 -6.89
C ALA A 53 7.13 -2.73 -7.50
N LEU A 54 6.00 -3.02 -6.86
CA LEU A 54 5.01 -3.99 -7.31
C LEU A 54 3.93 -3.38 -8.22
N TRP A 55 3.95 -2.07 -8.41
CA TRP A 55 2.97 -1.39 -9.24
C TRP A 55 3.28 -1.57 -10.73
N SER A 56 2.33 -2.11 -11.49
CA SER A 56 2.51 -2.43 -12.91
C SER A 56 2.15 -1.30 -13.87
N TYR A 57 1.45 -0.27 -13.39
CA TYR A 57 0.95 0.82 -14.23
C TYR A 57 1.87 2.05 -14.12
N SER A 58 1.78 2.96 -15.09
CA SER A 58 2.48 4.24 -14.99
C SER A 58 1.95 5.08 -13.82
N PHE A 59 2.83 5.86 -13.20
CA PHE A 59 2.50 6.68 -12.04
C PHE A 59 1.69 7.95 -12.40
N ASP A 60 1.68 8.35 -13.67
CA ASP A 60 0.98 9.54 -14.15
C ASP A 60 -0.54 9.30 -14.33
N ALA A 61 -0.98 8.05 -14.46
CA ALA A 61 -2.36 7.73 -14.81
C ALA A 61 -3.36 7.96 -13.67
N MET A 62 -2.91 8.06 -12.42
CA MET A 62 -3.80 8.10 -11.26
C MET A 62 -4.27 9.51 -10.90
N ALA A 63 -3.49 10.54 -11.26
CA ALA A 63 -3.76 11.91 -10.83
C ALA A 63 -4.89 12.60 -11.60
N SER A 64 -5.28 12.06 -12.75
CA SER A 64 -6.42 12.55 -13.53
C SER A 64 -7.77 12.06 -12.98
N LEU A 65 -7.79 11.25 -11.93
CA LEU A 65 -9.01 10.68 -11.36
C LEU A 65 -9.67 11.65 -10.38
N GLU A 66 -10.99 11.81 -10.49
CA GLU A 66 -11.78 12.58 -9.53
C GLU A 66 -11.71 11.97 -8.13
N GLY A 67 -11.79 12.82 -7.09
CA GLY A 67 -11.63 12.39 -5.69
C GLY A 67 -12.58 11.27 -5.24
N ALA A 68 -13.82 11.24 -5.75
CA ALA A 68 -14.78 10.17 -5.46
C ALA A 68 -14.34 8.81 -6.04
N HIS A 69 -13.82 8.81 -7.28
CA HIS A 69 -13.27 7.63 -7.92
C HIS A 69 -11.98 7.17 -7.21
N MET A 70 -11.17 8.12 -6.75
CA MET A 70 -9.95 7.80 -6.00
C MET A 70 -10.26 7.08 -4.67
N LEU A 71 -11.27 7.52 -3.92
CA LEU A 71 -11.68 6.85 -2.69
C LEU A 71 -12.16 5.41 -2.96
N GLN A 72 -12.94 5.20 -4.02
CA GLN A 72 -13.40 3.85 -4.41
C GLN A 72 -12.22 2.93 -4.75
N ILE A 73 -11.22 3.45 -5.47
CA ILE A 73 -10.00 2.70 -5.79
C ILE A 73 -9.24 2.35 -4.52
N VAL A 74 -8.99 3.32 -3.64
CA VAL A 74 -8.27 3.07 -2.37
C VAL A 74 -8.98 2.00 -1.53
N LEU A 75 -10.31 2.09 -1.41
CA LEU A 75 -11.09 1.09 -0.68
C LEU A 75 -11.00 -0.31 -1.31
N ARG A 76 -11.08 -0.38 -2.65
CA ARG A 76 -10.92 -1.64 -3.38
C ARG A 76 -9.53 -2.22 -3.18
N GLU A 77 -8.49 -1.42 -3.28
CA GLU A 77 -7.10 -1.84 -3.11
C GLU A 77 -6.82 -2.29 -1.67
N ALA A 78 -7.37 -1.58 -0.67
CA ALA A 78 -7.31 -1.99 0.73
C ALA A 78 -8.04 -3.32 0.98
N ALA A 79 -9.22 -3.53 0.40
CA ALA A 79 -9.96 -4.78 0.51
C ALA A 79 -9.22 -5.96 -0.12
N ILE A 80 -8.62 -5.77 -1.31
CA ILE A 80 -7.77 -6.78 -1.95
C ILE A 80 -6.55 -7.07 -1.09
N GLY A 81 -5.87 -6.03 -0.59
CA GLY A 81 -4.73 -6.15 0.31
C GLY A 81 -5.06 -6.93 1.58
N LEU A 82 -6.23 -6.68 2.16
CA LEU A 82 -6.71 -7.38 3.34
C LEU A 82 -6.97 -8.87 3.05
N LEU A 83 -7.63 -9.18 1.93
CA LEU A 83 -7.86 -10.56 1.51
C LEU A 83 -6.54 -11.32 1.36
N LEU A 84 -5.56 -10.72 0.66
CA LEU A 84 -4.24 -11.31 0.48
C LEU A 84 -3.52 -11.51 1.82
N ALA A 85 -3.58 -10.51 2.69
CA ALA A 85 -2.97 -10.58 4.01
C ALA A 85 -3.57 -11.70 4.87
N ILE A 86 -4.89 -11.88 4.86
CA ILE A 86 -5.56 -12.98 5.56
C ILE A 86 -5.10 -14.32 5.01
N LEU A 87 -5.14 -14.51 3.70
CA LEU A 87 -4.73 -15.77 3.05
C LEU A 87 -3.29 -16.14 3.38
N LEU A 88 -2.38 -15.17 3.40
CA LEU A 88 -0.98 -15.37 3.77
C LEU A 88 -0.79 -15.58 5.27
N ALA A 89 -1.63 -15.00 6.12
CA ALA A 89 -1.57 -15.14 7.57
C ALA A 89 -2.12 -16.47 8.08
N LEU A 90 -3.02 -17.12 7.34
CA LEU A 90 -3.69 -18.38 7.71
C LEU A 90 -2.75 -19.46 8.27
N PRO A 91 -1.64 -19.87 7.62
CA PRO A 91 -0.77 -20.92 8.16
C PRO A 91 -0.17 -20.53 9.53
N PHE A 92 0.13 -19.25 9.74
CA PHE A 92 0.65 -18.76 11.02
C PHE A 92 -0.41 -18.77 12.11
N TRP A 93 -1.65 -18.42 11.78
CA TRP A 93 -2.77 -18.49 12.74
C TRP A 93 -3.09 -19.92 13.14
N VAL A 94 -3.05 -20.86 12.20
CA VAL A 94 -3.22 -22.29 12.49
C VAL A 94 -2.12 -22.77 13.45
N MET A 95 -0.85 -22.45 13.16
CA MET A 95 0.27 -22.86 14.01
C MET A 95 0.30 -22.17 15.39
N HIS A 96 -0.27 -20.96 15.51
CA HIS A 96 -0.36 -20.25 16.79
C HIS A 96 -1.50 -20.79 17.68
N GLY A 97 -2.57 -21.31 17.07
CA GLY A 97 -3.71 -21.88 17.78
C GLY A 97 -3.56 -23.37 18.15
N LEU A 98 -2.53 -24.04 17.64
CA LEU A 98 -2.12 -25.41 18.01
C LEU A 98 -1.11 -25.37 19.16
#